data_AF-A0A317T6R6-F1
#
_entry.id   AF-A0A317T6R6-F1
#
_cell.length_a   1.000
_cell.length_b   1.000
_cell.length_c   1.000
_cell.angle_alpha   90.00
_cell.angle_beta   90.00
_cell.angle_gamma   90.00
#
_symmetry.space_group_name_H-M   'P 1'
#
loop_
_entity.id
_entity.type
_entity.pdbx_description
1 polymer ?
#
loop_
_entity_poly.entity_id
_entity_poly.type
_entity_poly.pdbx_seq_one_letter_code
_entity_poly.pdbx_strand_id
1 'polypeptide(L)'
;MGKSVKLLLFIASIVAVFPLQSCVVSRPAEPGSDFVWVAPYTLPRGVLIPGHWKYVGPPRHRMVWIPGHYNHRGDWVTGRWKKLKPPKDGAYWVPGHRSPTGRWTPGYWRYR
;
A
#
# COMPACT_ATOMS: atom_id res chain seq x y z
N MET A 1 13.05 -22.75 -48.58
CA MET A 1 12.14 -23.09 -47.46
C MET A 1 12.75 -22.98 -46.06
N GLY A 2 14.06 -23.16 -45.83
CA GLY A 2 14.63 -23.17 -44.47
C GLY A 2 14.69 -21.83 -43.70
N LYS A 3 14.61 -20.68 -44.38
CA LYS A 3 14.68 -19.35 -43.72
C LYS A 3 13.37 -18.98 -43.01
N SER A 4 12.22 -19.30 -43.60
CA SER A 4 10.90 -19.03 -43.03
C SER A 4 10.59 -19.89 -41.81
N VAL A 5 11.08 -21.14 -41.78
CA VAL A 5 10.90 -22.05 -40.63
C VAL A 5 11.69 -21.56 -39.42
N LYS A 6 12.93 -21.07 -39.61
CA LYS A 6 13.72 -20.49 -38.52
C LYS A 6 13.09 -19.21 -37.96
N LEU A 7 12.53 -18.36 -38.82
CA LEU A 7 11.82 -17.15 -38.41
C LEU A 7 10.56 -17.47 -37.61
N LEU A 8 9.77 -18.46 -38.04
CA LEU A 8 8.58 -18.93 -37.33
C LEU A 8 8.92 -19.52 -35.95
N LEU A 9 9.99 -20.31 -35.85
CA LEU A 9 10.46 -20.84 -34.57
C LEU A 9 10.96 -19.74 -33.63
N PHE A 10 11.59 -18.70 -34.17
CA PHE A 10 12.05 -17.56 -33.38
C PHE A 10 10.87 -16.75 -32.82
N ILE A 11 9.85 -16.47 -33.65
CA ILE A 11 8.63 -15.78 -33.23
C ILE A 11 7.86 -16.62 -32.20
N ALA A 12 7.72 -17.93 -32.42
CA ALA A 12 7.08 -18.84 -31.47
C ALA A 12 7.80 -18.87 -30.12
N SER A 13 9.13 -18.79 -30.11
CA SER A 13 9.92 -18.73 -28.88
C SER A 13 9.74 -17.41 -28.13
N ILE A 14 9.67 -16.27 -28.84
CA ILE A 14 9.38 -14.96 -28.22
C ILE A 14 7.97 -14.97 -27.61
N VAL A 15 6.96 -15.47 -28.33
CA VAL A 15 5.58 -15.55 -27.84
C VAL A 15 5.45 -16.48 -26.64
N ALA A 16 6.23 -17.56 -26.57
CA ALA A 16 6.24 -18.48 -25.44
C ALA A 16 6.92 -17.89 -24.18
N VAL A 17 7.89 -16.99 -24.35
CA VAL A 17 8.65 -16.39 -23.23
C VAL A 17 7.98 -15.11 -22.69
N PHE A 18 7.26 -14.35 -23.53
CA PHE A 18 6.58 -13.11 -23.13
C PHE A 18 5.56 -13.21 -21.97
N PRO A 19 4.72 -14.26 -21.84
CA PRO A 19 3.74 -14.32 -20.74
C PRO A 19 4.38 -14.55 -19.36
N LEU A 20 5.65 -14.95 -19.29
CA LEU A 20 6.36 -15.18 -18.02
C LEU A 20 6.74 -13.88 -17.29
N GLN A 21 6.60 -12.72 -17.92
CA GLN A 21 6.90 -11.42 -17.28
C GLN A 21 5.70 -10.80 -16.53
N SER A 22 4.52 -11.43 -16.54
CA SER A 22 3.26 -10.80 -16.13
C SER A 22 2.88 -10.90 -14.64
N CYS A 23 3.83 -11.25 -13.75
CA CYS A 23 3.54 -11.42 -12.32
C CYS A 23 4.25 -10.44 -11.39
N VAL A 24 4.91 -9.40 -11.92
CA VAL A 24 5.36 -8.29 -11.05
C VAL A 24 4.20 -7.32 -10.92
N VAL A 25 3.43 -7.45 -9.84
CA VAL A 25 2.57 -6.36 -9.37
C VAL A 25 3.47 -5.15 -9.18
N SER A 26 3.46 -4.23 -10.14
CA SER A 26 4.27 -3.03 -10.06
C SER A 26 3.80 -2.23 -8.85
N ARG A 27 4.75 -1.94 -7.94
CA ARG A 27 4.46 -1.14 -6.76
C ARG A 27 4.04 0.26 -7.26
N PRO A 28 3.04 0.92 -6.65
CA PRO A 28 2.76 2.31 -6.92
C PRO A 28 4.02 3.16 -6.73
N ALA A 29 4.10 4.32 -7.40
CA ALA A 29 5.22 5.24 -7.24
C ALA A 29 5.51 5.53 -5.75
N GLU A 30 6.80 5.56 -5.41
CA GLU A 30 7.25 5.85 -4.05
C GLU A 30 6.90 7.31 -3.69
N PRO A 31 6.16 7.57 -2.59
CA PRO A 31 5.77 8.93 -2.22
C PRO A 31 6.94 9.82 -1.75
N GLY A 32 8.08 9.22 -1.39
CA GLY A 32 9.30 9.90 -0.95
C GLY A 32 10.22 8.97 -0.13
N SER A 33 11.42 9.44 0.17
CA SER A 33 12.49 8.65 0.83
C SER A 33 12.15 8.06 2.20
N ASP A 34 11.16 8.64 2.89
CA ASP A 34 10.73 8.23 4.23
C ASP A 34 9.64 7.14 4.20
N PHE A 35 9.42 6.52 3.04
CA PHE A 35 8.38 5.52 2.84
C PHE A 35 8.98 4.14 2.62
N VAL A 36 8.48 3.17 3.38
CA VAL A 36 8.82 1.76 3.20
C VAL A 36 7.63 1.04 2.60
N TRP A 37 7.87 0.27 1.54
CA TRP A 37 6.86 -0.61 0.98
C TRP A 37 6.62 -1.79 1.90
N VAL A 38 5.39 -1.93 2.38
CA VAL A 38 4.93 -3.12 3.08
C VAL A 38 4.37 -4.07 2.03
N ALA A 39 5.00 -5.24 1.88
CA ALA A 39 4.51 -6.28 0.98
C ALA A 39 3.10 -6.75 1.38
N PRO A 40 2.27 -7.23 0.43
CA PRO A 40 0.98 -7.81 0.77
C PRO A 40 1.13 -8.96 1.76
N TYR A 41 0.23 -9.05 2.74
CA TYR A 41 0.26 -10.12 3.74
C TYR A 41 -1.15 -10.44 4.25
N THR A 42 -1.34 -11.66 4.73
CA THR A 42 -2.64 -12.11 5.26
C THR A 42 -2.58 -12.15 6.79
N LEU A 43 -3.57 -11.56 7.43
CA LEU A 43 -3.72 -11.65 8.89
C LEU A 43 -4.20 -13.05 9.31
N PRO A 44 -4.00 -13.48 10.58
CA PRO A 44 -4.41 -14.81 11.04
C PRO A 44 -5.87 -15.20 10.79
N ARG A 45 -6.76 -14.22 10.62
CA ARG A 45 -8.19 -14.42 10.32
C ARG A 45 -8.54 -14.38 8.82
N GLY A 46 -7.55 -14.43 7.93
CA GLY A 46 -7.76 -14.48 6.48
C GLY A 46 -7.94 -13.12 5.79
N VAL A 47 -7.84 -12.00 6.51
CA VAL A 47 -7.91 -10.66 5.90
C VAL A 47 -6.62 -10.38 5.14
N LEU A 48 -6.72 -10.29 3.81
CA LEU A 48 -5.62 -9.87 2.95
C LEU A 48 -5.39 -8.37 3.11
N ILE A 49 -4.17 -7.98 3.46
CA ILE A 49 -3.71 -6.60 3.43
C ILE A 49 -2.92 -6.42 2.14
N PRO A 50 -3.38 -5.60 1.19
CA PRO A 50 -2.63 -5.32 -0.02
C PRO A 50 -1.35 -4.56 0.31
N GLY A 51 -0.41 -4.60 -0.64
CA GLY A 51 0.85 -3.89 -0.50
C GLY A 51 0.61 -2.39 -0.39
N HIS A 52 1.33 -1.72 0.50
CA HIS A 52 1.10 -0.31 0.79
C HIS A 52 2.32 0.41 1.33
N TRP A 53 2.32 1.72 1.17
CA TRP A 53 3.35 2.60 1.70
C TRP A 53 3.13 2.91 3.18
N LYS A 54 4.18 2.71 3.98
CA LYS A 54 4.27 3.08 5.39
C LYS A 54 5.28 4.21 5.57
N TYR A 55 4.85 5.33 6.13
CA TYR A 55 5.77 6.40 6.52
C TYR A 55 6.56 6.00 7.77
N VAL A 56 7.89 6.16 7.72
CA VAL A 56 8.82 5.87 8.83
C VAL A 56 9.71 7.06 9.19
N GLY A 57 9.53 8.21 8.52
CA GLY A 57 10.29 9.43 8.77
C GLY A 57 9.83 10.22 10.01
N PRO A 58 10.47 11.38 10.25
CA PRO A 58 10.15 12.24 11.39
C PRO A 58 8.73 12.82 11.31
N PRO A 59 8.10 13.17 12.45
CA PRO A 59 6.80 13.84 12.44
C PRO A 59 6.81 15.12 11.59
N ARG A 60 5.83 15.27 10.70
CA ARG A 60 5.64 16.49 9.91
C ARG A 60 4.77 17.48 10.67
N HIS A 61 5.12 18.76 10.61
CA HIS A 61 4.40 19.80 11.36
C HIS A 61 2.90 19.79 11.04
N ARG A 62 2.05 19.55 12.06
CA ARG A 62 0.59 19.49 11.95
C ARG A 62 0.09 18.50 10.88
N MET A 63 0.84 17.46 10.58
CA MET A 63 0.43 16.43 9.62
C MET A 63 0.70 15.04 10.19
N VAL A 64 -0.20 14.11 9.88
CA VAL A 64 -0.03 12.69 10.21
C VAL A 64 -0.19 11.85 8.97
N TRP A 65 0.66 10.85 8.81
CA TRP A 65 0.46 9.82 7.82
C TRP A 65 -0.63 8.86 8.32
N ILE A 66 -1.68 8.69 7.52
CA ILE A 66 -2.68 7.64 7.74
C ILE A 66 -2.26 6.47 6.86
N PRO A 67 -1.87 5.32 7.43
CA PRO A 67 -1.60 4.11 6.68
C PRO A 67 -2.79 3.69 5.81
N GLY A 68 -2.49 2.95 4.73
CA GLY A 68 -3.54 2.34 3.93
C GLY A 68 -4.39 1.40 4.77
N HIS A 69 -5.70 1.41 4.59
CA HIS A 69 -6.65 0.68 5.41
C HIS A 69 -7.96 0.42 4.68
N TYR A 70 -8.73 -0.57 5.15
CA TYR A 70 -10.09 -0.79 4.68
C TYR A 70 -11.08 0.19 5.33
N ASN A 71 -11.94 0.81 4.52
CA ASN A 71 -13.04 1.64 5.00
C ASN A 71 -14.21 0.78 5.54
N HIS A 72 -15.29 1.42 6.00
CA HIS A 72 -16.48 0.72 6.50
C HIS A 72 -17.24 -0.10 5.44
N ARG A 73 -17.00 0.16 4.15
CA ARG A 73 -17.58 -0.57 3.02
C ARG A 73 -16.72 -1.76 2.58
N GLY A 74 -15.52 -1.91 3.13
CA GLY A 74 -14.56 -2.93 2.73
C GLY A 74 -13.65 -2.52 1.58
N ASP A 75 -13.66 -1.26 1.15
CA ASP A 75 -12.75 -0.77 0.10
C ASP A 75 -11.38 -0.42 0.68
N TRP A 76 -10.32 -0.74 -0.06
CA TRP A 76 -8.98 -0.32 0.30
C TRP A 76 -8.79 1.18 0.05
N VAL A 77 -8.43 1.90 1.10
CA VAL A 77 -8.05 3.31 1.06
C VAL A 77 -6.54 3.38 1.08
N THR A 78 -5.95 4.01 0.08
CA THR A 78 -4.50 4.25 0.02
C THR A 78 -4.05 5.16 1.15
N GLY A 79 -2.81 4.95 1.61
CA GLY A 79 -2.23 5.78 2.65
C GLY A 79 -2.13 7.24 2.19
N ARG A 80 -2.38 8.17 3.11
CA ARG A 80 -2.38 9.59 2.78
C ARG A 80 -1.96 10.45 3.96
N TRP A 81 -1.44 11.64 3.65
CA TRP A 81 -1.26 12.68 4.63
C TRP A 81 -2.59 13.31 5.03
N LYS A 82 -2.77 13.54 6.33
CA LYS A 82 -3.89 14.31 6.89
C LYS A 82 -3.34 15.49 7.68
N LYS A 83 -3.82 16.70 7.35
CA LYS A 83 -3.59 17.88 8.18
C LYS A 83 -4.35 17.74 9.49
N LEU A 84 -3.68 17.99 10.60
CA LEU A 84 -4.22 17.97 11.95
C LEU A 84 -4.38 19.39 12.45
N LYS A 85 -5.60 19.75 12.82
CA LYS A 85 -5.89 20.94 13.61
C LYS A 85 -6.44 20.46 14.95
N PRO A 86 -5.75 20.70 16.08
CA PRO A 86 -6.28 20.33 17.38
C PRO A 86 -7.59 21.11 17.61
N PRO A 87 -8.65 20.44 18.09
CA PRO A 87 -9.93 21.09 18.34
C PRO A 87 -9.88 22.01 19.57
N LYS A 88 -8.99 21.73 20.52
CA LYS A 88 -8.78 22.49 21.76
C LYS A 88 -7.32 22.37 22.19
N ASP A 89 -6.82 23.36 22.92
CA ASP A 89 -5.52 23.30 23.57
C ASP A 89 -5.42 22.10 24.52
N GLY A 90 -4.26 21.43 24.52
CA GLY A 90 -4.02 20.21 25.28
C GLY A 90 -4.54 18.92 24.65
N ALA A 91 -5.22 18.97 23.49
CA ALA A 91 -5.59 17.76 22.76
C ALA A 91 -4.35 17.11 22.10
N TYR A 92 -4.22 15.80 22.22
CA TYR A 92 -3.19 15.02 21.52
C TYR A 92 -3.80 14.00 20.57
N TRP A 93 -3.14 13.82 19.43
CA TRP A 93 -3.62 12.91 18.40
C TRP A 93 -3.20 11.48 18.71
N VAL A 94 -4.16 10.57 18.75
CA VAL A 94 -3.92 9.13 18.79
C VAL A 94 -3.96 8.60 17.35
N PRO A 95 -2.87 8.02 16.83
CA PRO A 95 -2.84 7.45 15.50
C PRO A 95 -3.89 6.36 15.30
N GLY A 96 -4.42 6.28 14.08
CA GLY A 96 -5.26 5.14 13.71
C GLY A 96 -4.43 3.87 13.70
N HIS A 97 -5.07 2.76 14.05
CA HIS A 97 -4.41 1.47 14.15
C HIS A 97 -5.33 0.36 13.67
N ARG A 98 -4.72 -0.75 13.26
CA ARG A 98 -5.44 -1.96 12.86
C ARG A 98 -5.50 -2.91 14.04
N SER A 99 -6.68 -3.48 14.33
CA SER A 99 -6.81 -4.54 15.31
C SER A 99 -6.20 -5.85 14.78
N PRO A 100 -5.92 -6.84 15.65
CA PRO A 100 -5.54 -8.19 15.22
C PRO A 100 -6.57 -8.86 14.29
N THR A 101 -7.82 -8.39 14.33
CA THR A 101 -8.91 -8.88 13.48
C THR A 101 -8.95 -8.23 12.10
N GLY A 102 -8.03 -7.30 11.81
CA GLY A 102 -7.96 -6.57 10.54
C GLY A 102 -8.82 -5.32 10.47
N ARG A 103 -9.66 -5.06 11.48
CA ARG A 103 -10.51 -3.86 11.54
C ARG A 103 -9.63 -2.62 11.73
N TRP A 104 -9.87 -1.60 10.92
CA TRP A 104 -9.22 -0.30 11.09
C TRP A 104 -9.98 0.56 12.10
N THR A 105 -9.24 1.07 13.08
CA THR A 105 -9.69 2.12 14.00
C THR A 105 -9.13 3.45 13.52
N PRO A 106 -9.97 4.40 13.06
CA PRO A 106 -9.50 5.73 12.68
C PRO A 106 -8.81 6.42 13.86
N GLY A 107 -7.78 7.22 13.56
CA GLY A 107 -7.16 8.05 14.59
C GLY A 107 -8.14 9.11 15.12
N TYR A 108 -7.93 9.52 16.36
CA TYR A 108 -8.82 10.43 17.07
C TYR A 108 -8.04 11.36 18.01
N TRP A 109 -8.67 12.47 18.38
CA TRP A 109 -8.13 13.37 19.40
C TRP A 109 -8.52 12.86 20.79
N ARG A 110 -7.54 12.80 21.69
CA ARG A 110 -7.75 12.54 23.11
C ARG A 110 -7.44 13.79 23.91
N TYR A 111 -8.20 13.97 24.98
CA TYR A 111 -8.08 15.07 25.91
C TYR A 111 -7.43 14.55 27.20
N ARG A 112 -6.66 15.41 27.87
CA ARG A 112 -6.10 15.14 29.19
C ARG A 112 -7.09 15.56 30.27
#